data_AF-A0A938HNT1-F1
#
_entry.id   AF-A0A938HNT1-F1
#
_cell.length_a   1.000
_cell.length_b   1.000
_cell.length_c   1.000
_cell.angle_alpha   90.00
_cell.angle_beta   90.00
_cell.angle_gamma   90.00
#
_symmetry.space_group_name_H-M   'P 1'
#
loop_
_entity.id
_entity.type
_entity.pdbx_description
1 polymer ?
#
loop_
_entity_poly.entity_id
_entity_poly.type
_entity_poly.pdbx_seq_one_letter_code
_entity_poly.pdbx_strand_id
1 'polypeptide(L)'
;VFDFPRDIQPILDRHCVRCHDYEAHGADGPRSGGVILTGDCGPMFSHSYFELTWLKQFVDGRNDPKSNLPPRSIGTSASPLMKRLKGLTPTEVDTIRYWIESGAPYPGTYGALGSGSIGGYYANSLVETDFDWPETKAAAEVIDRRCASCHTGPTCLPRALSDEMDLSFWRPDWNDHRLKHSRHIAFNLTRPAKSLVLLAPLAKEAGGYSVCTNPPFATTADAGYQALLAMVTAGQRRLDQIKRFDMPGFRPPFPYLREMARYGIIDKVPSDTDPVDPYALDRAYWQAQWWAPWPGTLASR
;
A
#
# COMPACT_ATOMS: atom_id res chain seq x y z
N VAL A 1 -16.81 -6.34 3.99
CA VAL A 1 -15.47 -6.87 3.62
C VAL A 1 -14.46 -6.18 4.50
N PHE A 2 -13.56 -6.93 5.14
CA PHE A 2 -12.44 -6.33 5.88
C PHE A 2 -11.50 -5.63 4.91
N ASP A 3 -10.90 -4.52 5.29
CA ASP A 3 -9.84 -3.87 4.51
C ASP A 3 -8.62 -3.55 5.36
N PHE A 4 -7.46 -3.51 4.72
CA PHE A 4 -6.21 -3.47 5.46
C PHE A 4 -6.03 -2.13 6.21
N PRO A 5 -6.13 -0.94 5.59
CA PRO A 5 -5.97 0.32 6.31
C PRO A 5 -7.00 0.56 7.42
N ARG A 6 -8.27 0.18 7.21
CA ARG A 6 -9.34 0.42 8.21
C ARG A 6 -9.31 -0.57 9.37
N ASP A 7 -9.12 -1.86 9.08
CA ASP A 7 -9.37 -2.91 10.08
C ASP A 7 -8.08 -3.54 10.63
N ILE A 8 -7.02 -3.60 9.82
CA ILE A 8 -5.78 -4.32 10.18
C ILE A 8 -4.69 -3.36 10.66
N GLN A 9 -4.47 -2.26 9.95
CA GLN A 9 -3.46 -1.28 10.33
C GLN A 9 -3.63 -0.77 11.76
N PRO A 10 -4.84 -0.48 12.28
CA PRO A 10 -4.98 -0.02 13.67
C PRO A 10 -4.56 -1.07 14.72
N ILE A 11 -4.66 -2.36 14.39
CA ILE A 11 -4.15 -3.44 15.25
C ILE A 11 -2.62 -3.41 15.23
N LEU A 12 -2.01 -3.27 14.06
CA LEU A 12 -0.56 -3.14 13.91
C LEU A 12 -0.02 -1.88 14.61
N ASP A 13 -0.73 -0.76 14.52
CA ASP A 13 -0.37 0.49 15.17
C ASP A 13 -0.26 0.34 16.69
N ARG A 14 -1.24 -0.36 17.29
CA ARG A 14 -1.26 -0.58 18.75
C ARG A 14 -0.18 -1.55 19.23
N HIS A 15 0.08 -2.61 18.47
CA HIS A 15 0.81 -3.77 18.99
C HIS A 15 2.18 -4.00 18.33
N CYS A 16 2.44 -3.40 17.16
CA CYS A 16 3.59 -3.75 16.34
C CYS A 16 4.44 -2.53 15.94
N VAL A 17 3.82 -1.39 15.60
CA VAL A 17 4.54 -0.23 15.04
C VAL A 17 5.64 0.27 15.97
N ARG A 18 5.46 0.23 17.29
CA ARG A 18 6.48 0.67 18.24
C ARG A 18 7.86 0.01 18.03
N CYS A 19 7.89 -1.27 17.64
CA CYS A 19 9.14 -1.98 17.30
C CYS A 19 9.48 -1.90 15.81
N HIS A 20 8.49 -1.68 14.95
CA HIS A 20 8.56 -1.79 13.49
C HIS A 20 8.34 -0.44 12.76
N ASP A 21 8.78 0.66 13.36
CA ASP A 21 8.75 2.00 12.76
C ASP A 21 10.14 2.38 12.18
N TYR A 22 10.17 3.46 11.41
CA TYR A 22 11.37 4.14 10.93
C TYR A 22 12.21 4.76 12.06
N GLU A 23 11.57 5.07 13.19
CA GLU A 23 12.15 5.70 14.37
C GLU A 23 12.15 4.76 15.57
N ALA A 24 13.10 4.98 16.49
CA ALA A 24 13.18 4.25 17.74
C ALA A 24 12.14 4.80 18.72
N HIS A 25 11.49 3.91 19.47
CA HIS A 25 10.51 4.25 20.50
C HIS A 25 11.00 3.75 21.86
N GLY A 26 11.91 4.51 22.48
CA GLY A 26 12.56 4.12 23.72
C GLY A 26 13.54 2.95 23.51
N ALA A 27 13.28 1.82 24.17
CA ALA A 27 14.08 0.60 24.00
C ALA A 27 13.64 -0.26 22.80
N ASP A 28 12.53 0.10 22.16
CA ASP A 28 11.95 -0.62 21.02
C ASP A 28 12.37 0.02 19.69
N GLY A 29 12.53 -0.82 18.65
CA GLY A 29 12.86 -0.35 17.30
C GLY A 29 14.25 0.30 17.18
N PRO A 30 14.50 1.06 16.10
CA PRO A 30 13.68 1.13 14.89
C PRO A 30 13.79 -0.18 14.09
N ARG A 31 12.81 -0.45 13.22
CA ARG A 31 12.84 -1.54 12.23
C ARG A 31 13.27 -2.89 12.79
N SER A 32 12.77 -3.31 13.95
CA SER A 32 13.12 -4.60 14.53
C SER A 32 12.89 -5.72 13.51
N GLY A 33 13.90 -6.59 13.31
CA GLY A 33 13.84 -7.64 12.29
C GLY A 33 13.90 -7.14 10.83
N GLY A 34 14.23 -5.87 10.60
CA GLY A 34 14.33 -5.26 9.27
C GLY A 34 13.00 -4.85 8.64
N VAL A 35 11.89 -4.96 9.37
CA VAL A 35 10.52 -4.79 8.84
C VAL A 35 9.92 -3.45 9.28
N ILE A 36 9.26 -2.78 8.34
CA ILE A 36 8.40 -1.61 8.61
C ILE A 36 6.93 -2.03 8.61
N LEU A 37 6.18 -1.69 9.66
CA LEU A 37 4.75 -1.98 9.78
C LEU A 37 3.87 -0.73 9.94
N THR A 38 4.40 0.44 9.60
CA THR A 38 3.66 1.71 9.62
C THR A 38 2.63 1.77 8.49
N GLY A 39 1.50 2.43 8.77
CA GLY A 39 0.48 2.76 7.77
C GLY A 39 0.89 3.84 6.74
N ASP A 40 2.15 4.27 6.76
CA ASP A 40 2.70 5.26 5.83
C ASP A 40 2.46 4.86 4.37
N CYS A 41 2.13 5.85 3.55
CA CYS A 41 1.76 5.66 2.16
C CYS A 41 3.00 5.51 1.27
N GLY A 42 3.11 4.40 0.55
CA GLY A 42 3.81 4.36 -0.73
C GLY A 42 2.91 4.85 -1.88
N PRO A 43 3.36 4.75 -3.14
CA PRO A 43 2.61 5.24 -4.30
C PRO A 43 1.21 4.63 -4.50
N MET A 44 0.99 3.37 -4.10
CA MET A 44 -0.31 2.67 -4.18
C MET A 44 -0.70 2.01 -2.86
N PHE A 45 0.24 1.31 -2.22
CA PHE A 45 0.02 0.57 -0.98
C PHE A 45 0.64 1.27 0.22
N SER A 46 0.17 0.96 1.43
CA SER A 46 0.89 1.30 2.65
C SER A 46 2.15 0.44 2.78
N HIS A 47 3.15 0.95 3.49
CA HIS A 47 4.40 0.25 3.71
C HIS A 47 4.20 -1.08 4.41
N SER A 48 3.39 -1.10 5.47
CA SER A 48 2.99 -2.31 6.20
C SER A 48 2.35 -3.39 5.31
N TYR A 49 1.38 -3.02 4.48
CA TYR A 49 0.71 -3.98 3.60
C TYR A 49 1.70 -4.58 2.61
N PHE A 50 2.50 -3.72 1.96
CA PHE A 50 3.48 -4.19 1.00
C PHE A 50 4.56 -5.04 1.67
N GLU A 51 5.07 -4.64 2.82
CA GLU A 51 6.05 -5.39 3.63
C GLU A 51 5.55 -6.79 3.97
N LEU A 52 4.34 -6.91 4.52
CA LEU A 52 3.73 -8.22 4.80
C LEU A 52 3.51 -9.06 3.54
N THR A 53 3.21 -8.41 2.41
CA THR A 53 2.99 -9.06 1.11
C THR A 53 4.27 -9.68 0.57
N TRP A 54 5.35 -8.91 0.41
CA TRP A 54 6.59 -9.43 -0.19
C TRP A 54 7.34 -10.37 0.76
N LEU A 55 7.21 -10.17 2.08
CA LEU A 55 7.71 -11.11 3.11
C LEU A 55 6.85 -12.36 3.25
N LYS A 56 5.79 -12.52 2.44
CA LYS A 56 4.90 -13.71 2.41
C LYS A 56 4.31 -14.03 3.79
N GLN A 57 3.92 -13.01 4.55
CA GLN A 57 3.36 -13.20 5.89
C GLN A 57 1.90 -13.69 5.86
N PHE A 58 1.19 -13.50 4.75
CA PHE A 58 -0.10 -14.10 4.49
C PHE A 58 -0.11 -14.82 3.14
N VAL A 59 -1.01 -15.81 3.01
CA VAL A 59 -1.18 -16.61 1.79
C VAL A 59 -2.63 -16.48 1.32
N ASP A 60 -2.85 -15.65 0.31
CA ASP A 60 -4.14 -15.29 -0.29
C ASP A 60 -4.43 -16.04 -1.61
N GLY A 61 -3.56 -16.98 -2.00
CA GLY A 61 -3.65 -17.70 -3.26
C GLY A 61 -3.19 -16.90 -4.50
N ARG A 62 -2.86 -15.61 -4.36
CA ARG A 62 -2.22 -14.74 -5.39
C ARG A 62 -2.89 -14.75 -6.77
N ASN A 63 -4.19 -15.06 -6.84
CA ASN A 63 -4.90 -15.26 -8.10
C ASN A 63 -4.18 -16.24 -9.06
N ASP A 64 -3.54 -17.28 -8.50
CA ASP A 64 -2.94 -18.37 -9.26
C ASP A 64 -4.05 -19.10 -10.06
N PRO A 65 -3.92 -19.37 -11.38
CA PRO A 65 -4.87 -20.12 -12.19
C PRO A 65 -4.90 -21.62 -11.83
N LYS A 66 -4.84 -21.94 -10.54
CA LYS A 66 -4.86 -23.27 -9.96
C LYS A 66 -5.94 -23.32 -8.89
N SER A 67 -7.03 -24.02 -9.18
CA SER A 67 -8.18 -24.10 -8.29
C SER A 67 -8.17 -25.32 -7.34
N ASN A 68 -7.46 -26.40 -7.68
CA ASN A 68 -7.38 -27.62 -6.87
C ASN A 68 -6.15 -27.62 -5.96
N LEU A 69 -6.15 -26.72 -4.97
CA LEU A 69 -5.05 -26.57 -4.02
C LEU A 69 -5.13 -27.63 -2.91
N PRO A 70 -4.00 -28.18 -2.43
CA PRO A 70 -4.00 -29.10 -1.30
C PRO A 70 -4.67 -28.49 -0.07
N PRO A 71 -5.32 -29.29 0.79
CA PRO A 71 -5.87 -28.80 2.04
C PRO A 71 -4.83 -28.03 2.86
N ARG A 72 -5.25 -26.91 3.45
CA ARG A 72 -4.42 -26.04 4.32
C ARG A 72 -3.21 -25.37 3.64
N SER A 73 -3.16 -25.33 2.31
CA SER A 73 -2.06 -24.69 1.54
C SER A 73 -2.24 -23.19 1.29
N ILE A 74 -3.41 -22.62 1.59
CA ILE A 74 -3.72 -21.18 1.53
C ILE A 74 -4.47 -20.75 2.80
N GLY A 75 -4.76 -19.46 2.91
CA GLY A 75 -5.48 -18.90 4.04
C GLY A 75 -4.66 -18.90 5.33
N THR A 76 -5.36 -18.82 6.46
CA THR A 76 -4.74 -18.64 7.77
C THR A 76 -3.93 -19.84 8.23
N SER A 77 -4.27 -21.04 7.78
CA SER A 77 -3.51 -22.25 8.09
C SER A 77 -2.11 -22.26 7.48
N ALA A 78 -1.93 -21.57 6.35
CA ALA A 78 -0.65 -21.45 5.65
C ALA A 78 0.10 -20.14 6.00
N SER A 79 -0.59 -19.17 6.59
CA SER A 79 -0.07 -17.81 6.80
C SER A 79 0.87 -17.72 8.02
N PRO A 80 2.16 -17.37 7.84
CA PRO A 80 3.11 -17.22 8.95
C PRO A 80 2.71 -16.15 9.97
N LEU A 81 2.00 -15.10 9.54
CA LEU A 81 1.54 -14.01 10.38
C LEU A 81 0.77 -14.50 11.61
N MET A 82 -0.06 -15.54 11.46
CA MET A 82 -0.88 -16.07 12.56
C MET A 82 -0.06 -16.56 13.75
N LYS A 83 1.21 -16.93 13.55
CA LYS A 83 2.14 -17.37 14.63
C LYS A 83 2.80 -16.20 15.36
N ARG A 84 2.68 -14.98 14.82
CA ARG A 84 3.32 -13.74 15.32
C ARG A 84 2.35 -12.85 16.10
N LEU A 85 1.07 -13.22 16.21
CA LEU A 85 0.02 -12.42 16.86
C LEU A 85 -0.07 -12.62 18.39
N LYS A 86 1.06 -12.89 19.05
CA LYS A 86 1.08 -13.08 20.50
C LYS A 86 0.76 -11.76 21.21
N GLY A 87 -0.12 -11.79 22.21
CA GLY A 87 -0.50 -10.60 22.99
C GLY A 87 -1.71 -9.83 22.46
N LEU A 88 -2.24 -10.19 21.28
CA LEU A 88 -3.49 -9.63 20.76
C LEU A 88 -4.71 -10.28 21.45
N THR A 89 -5.81 -9.53 21.50
CA THR A 89 -7.10 -10.06 21.97
C THR A 89 -7.67 -11.08 20.98
N PRO A 90 -8.58 -11.99 21.42
CA PRO A 90 -9.24 -12.93 20.50
C PRO A 90 -9.92 -12.23 19.32
N THR A 91 -10.59 -11.09 19.56
CA THR A 91 -11.26 -10.33 18.50
C THR A 91 -10.26 -9.77 17.48
N GLU A 92 -9.13 -9.22 17.90
CA GLU A 92 -8.10 -8.72 16.98
C GLU A 92 -7.47 -9.85 16.15
N VAL A 93 -7.24 -11.01 16.79
CA VAL A 93 -6.76 -12.21 16.08
C VAL A 93 -7.80 -12.67 15.05
N ASP A 94 -9.09 -12.64 15.40
CA ASP A 94 -10.19 -13.01 14.50
C ASP A 94 -10.34 -12.00 13.34
N THR A 95 -10.17 -10.70 13.59
CA THR A 95 -10.16 -9.68 12.53
C THR A 95 -9.06 -9.95 11.51
N ILE A 96 -7.83 -10.23 11.96
CA ILE A 96 -6.72 -10.59 11.05
C ILE A 96 -7.00 -11.92 10.36
N ARG A 97 -7.55 -12.91 11.08
CA ARG A 97 -7.92 -14.20 10.51
C ARG A 97 -8.90 -14.03 9.35
N TYR A 98 -10.02 -13.36 9.59
CA TYR A 98 -11.07 -13.21 8.59
C TYR A 98 -10.68 -12.28 7.45
N TRP A 99 -9.79 -11.31 7.69
CA TRP A 99 -9.19 -10.55 6.60
C TRP A 99 -8.39 -11.46 5.66
N ILE A 100 -7.52 -12.34 6.19
CA ILE A 100 -6.79 -13.32 5.37
C ILE A 100 -7.76 -14.26 4.63
N GLU A 101 -8.76 -14.81 5.32
CA GLU A 101 -9.77 -15.70 4.70
C GLU A 101 -10.62 -15.00 3.63
N SER A 102 -10.70 -13.67 3.66
CA SER A 102 -11.37 -12.87 2.63
C SER A 102 -10.47 -12.51 1.43
N GLY A 103 -9.29 -13.11 1.34
CA GLY A 103 -8.31 -12.85 0.27
C GLY A 103 -7.34 -11.72 0.57
N ALA A 104 -7.19 -11.36 1.85
CA ALA A 104 -6.28 -10.31 2.32
C ALA A 104 -6.36 -8.98 1.53
N PRO A 105 -7.57 -8.46 1.23
CA PRO A 105 -7.73 -7.29 0.37
C PRO A 105 -7.07 -6.05 0.97
N TYR A 106 -6.47 -5.23 0.09
CA TYR A 106 -5.99 -3.91 0.48
C TYR A 106 -7.17 -2.93 0.65
N PRO A 107 -7.92 -2.56 -0.40
CA PRO A 107 -9.22 -1.93 -0.26
C PRO A 107 -10.33 -2.97 -0.09
N GLY A 108 -11.24 -2.73 0.84
CA GLY A 108 -12.49 -3.51 1.02
C GLY A 108 -13.70 -2.75 0.48
N THR A 109 -13.46 -1.83 -0.44
CA THR A 109 -14.48 -1.11 -1.19
C THR A 109 -14.17 -1.12 -2.69
N TYR A 110 -15.21 -1.28 -3.51
CA TYR A 110 -15.10 -1.18 -4.97
C TYR A 110 -14.85 0.27 -5.42
N GLY A 111 -15.17 1.26 -4.58
CA GLY A 111 -14.93 2.67 -4.87
C GLY A 111 -13.45 3.03 -5.04
N ALA A 112 -12.53 2.17 -4.58
CA ALA A 112 -11.09 2.37 -4.73
C ALA A 112 -10.57 2.00 -6.14
N LEU A 113 -11.34 1.25 -6.93
CA LEU A 113 -10.83 0.61 -8.14
C LEU A 113 -10.30 1.63 -9.16
N GLY A 114 -9.02 1.50 -9.53
CA GLY A 114 -8.39 2.30 -10.58
C GLY A 114 -8.21 3.78 -10.23
N SER A 115 -8.17 4.15 -8.95
CA SER A 115 -8.10 5.55 -8.53
C SER A 115 -7.15 5.80 -7.36
N GLY A 116 -6.82 7.09 -7.15
CA GLY A 116 -6.18 7.58 -5.94
C GLY A 116 -4.70 7.23 -5.76
N SER A 117 -4.03 6.67 -6.76
CA SER A 117 -2.64 6.21 -6.63
C SER A 117 -1.73 6.83 -7.69
N ILE A 118 -0.45 7.03 -7.36
CA ILE A 118 0.60 7.44 -8.33
C ILE A 118 1.15 6.16 -8.97
N GLY A 119 1.10 6.07 -10.30
CA GLY A 119 1.44 4.87 -11.07
C GLY A 119 0.40 3.76 -10.94
N GLY A 120 -0.89 4.10 -10.94
CA GLY A 120 -1.99 3.14 -10.93
C GLY A 120 -2.27 2.54 -12.31
N TYR A 121 -3.33 1.72 -12.43
CA TYR A 121 -3.71 1.12 -13.72
C TYR A 121 -5.16 1.42 -14.08
N TYR A 122 -5.37 1.81 -15.34
CA TYR A 122 -6.68 1.86 -15.97
C TYR A 122 -6.63 1.03 -17.25
N ALA A 123 -7.46 -0.02 -17.33
CA ALA A 123 -7.52 -0.94 -18.46
C ALA A 123 -6.13 -1.48 -18.92
N ASN A 124 -5.30 -1.91 -17.95
CA ASN A 124 -3.92 -2.39 -18.16
C ASN A 124 -2.91 -1.34 -18.65
N SER A 125 -3.28 -0.07 -18.74
CA SER A 125 -2.36 1.03 -18.98
C SER A 125 -1.97 1.70 -17.67
N LEU A 126 -0.67 1.94 -17.48
CA LEU A 126 -0.15 2.71 -16.36
C LEU A 126 -0.65 4.16 -16.47
N VAL A 127 -1.23 4.69 -15.41
CA VAL A 127 -1.77 6.05 -15.31
C VAL A 127 -1.21 6.76 -14.09
N GLU A 128 -1.42 8.08 -14.00
CA GLU A 128 -0.88 8.91 -12.90
C GLU A 128 0.65 8.75 -12.76
N THR A 129 1.36 8.78 -13.89
CA THR A 129 2.81 8.65 -13.94
C THR A 129 3.51 9.98 -13.67
N ASP A 130 4.75 9.88 -13.18
CA ASP A 130 5.56 11.02 -12.75
C ASP A 130 6.89 11.16 -13.52
N PHE A 131 7.14 10.32 -14.52
CA PHE A 131 8.38 10.34 -15.32
C PHE A 131 8.72 11.71 -15.92
N ASP A 132 7.70 12.53 -16.20
CA ASP A 132 7.89 13.85 -16.79
C ASP A 132 8.07 14.99 -15.79
N TRP A 133 7.87 14.74 -14.49
CA TRP A 133 7.99 15.77 -13.46
C TRP A 133 9.44 16.27 -13.37
N PRO A 134 9.65 17.60 -13.25
CA PRO A 134 10.99 18.15 -13.08
C PRO A 134 11.74 17.55 -11.89
N GLU A 135 11.05 17.35 -10.76
CA GLU A 135 11.62 16.74 -9.56
C GLU A 135 12.01 15.29 -9.78
N THR A 136 11.19 14.51 -10.50
CA THR A 136 11.47 13.12 -10.84
C THR A 136 12.67 13.00 -11.77
N LYS A 137 12.78 13.86 -12.80
CA LYS A 137 13.94 13.88 -13.70
C LYS A 137 15.24 14.20 -12.95
N ALA A 138 15.20 15.18 -12.05
CA ALA A 138 16.36 15.53 -11.22
C ALA A 138 16.75 14.39 -10.26
N ALA A 139 15.78 13.74 -9.63
CA ALA A 139 16.01 12.60 -8.76
C ALA A 139 16.57 11.38 -9.52
N ALA A 140 16.04 11.09 -10.72
CA ALA A 140 16.54 10.01 -11.58
C ALA A 140 18.02 10.22 -11.95
N GLU A 141 18.41 11.45 -12.30
CA GLU A 141 19.81 11.81 -12.60
C GLU A 141 20.73 11.55 -11.39
N VAL A 142 20.26 11.82 -10.17
CA VAL A 142 21.00 11.51 -8.93
C VAL A 142 21.14 10.01 -8.74
N ILE A 143 20.07 9.24 -8.91
CA ILE A 143 20.08 7.78 -8.80
C ILE A 143 21.07 7.19 -9.80
N ASP A 144 21.02 7.62 -11.06
CA ASP A 144 21.90 7.13 -12.11
C ASP A 144 23.38 7.48 -11.85
N ARG A 145 23.67 8.69 -11.38
CA ARG A 145 25.06 9.10 -11.12
C ARG A 145 25.66 8.53 -9.85
N ARG A 146 24.87 8.40 -8.79
CA ARG A 146 25.39 8.14 -7.43
C ARG A 146 25.04 6.76 -6.89
N CYS A 147 24.00 6.10 -7.41
CA CYS A 147 23.51 4.83 -6.88
C CYS A 147 23.66 3.69 -7.89
N ALA A 148 23.51 3.96 -9.19
CA ALA A 148 23.44 2.92 -10.22
C ALA A 148 24.75 2.14 -10.43
N SER A 149 25.90 2.59 -9.93
CA SER A 149 27.13 1.78 -9.97
C SER A 149 27.04 0.53 -9.08
N CYS A 150 26.25 0.57 -8.00
CA CYS A 150 26.02 -0.55 -7.08
C CYS A 150 24.60 -1.15 -7.22
N HIS A 151 23.63 -0.35 -7.68
CA HIS A 151 22.23 -0.75 -7.83
C HIS A 151 21.91 -1.07 -9.29
N THR A 152 22.34 -2.24 -9.75
CA THR A 152 22.07 -2.76 -11.11
C THR A 152 21.33 -4.10 -11.07
N GLY A 153 20.62 -4.43 -12.15
CA GLY A 153 19.93 -5.72 -12.29
C GLY A 153 19.02 -6.04 -11.09
N PRO A 154 19.25 -7.12 -10.34
CA PRO A 154 18.40 -7.52 -9.21
C PRO A 154 18.36 -6.52 -8.03
N THR A 155 19.28 -5.56 -7.97
CA THR A 155 19.34 -4.52 -6.92
C THR A 155 19.02 -3.13 -7.45
N CYS A 156 18.51 -3.01 -8.69
CA CYS A 156 18.12 -1.72 -9.23
C CYS A 156 17.12 -0.98 -8.33
N LEU A 157 17.12 0.35 -8.45
CA LEU A 157 16.24 1.26 -7.72
C LEU A 157 15.23 1.89 -8.68
N PRO A 158 14.02 2.23 -8.20
CA PRO A 158 13.03 2.93 -9.00
C PRO A 158 13.49 4.36 -9.23
N ARG A 159 13.45 4.82 -10.49
CA ARG A 159 13.84 6.18 -10.91
C ARG A 159 12.69 7.18 -10.84
N ALA A 160 11.48 6.69 -10.65
CA ALA A 160 10.26 7.48 -10.53
C ALA A 160 9.32 6.83 -9.50
N LEU A 161 8.37 7.59 -8.97
CA LEU A 161 7.35 7.10 -8.03
C LEU A 161 6.45 6.03 -8.67
N SER A 162 6.28 6.09 -9.99
CA SER A 162 5.53 5.13 -10.81
C SER A 162 6.40 4.02 -11.40
N ASP A 163 7.72 4.04 -11.21
CA ASP A 163 8.65 3.05 -11.76
C ASP A 163 8.55 1.70 -11.03
N GLU A 164 8.25 0.64 -11.79
CA GLU A 164 8.14 -0.73 -11.29
C GLU A 164 9.45 -1.51 -11.40
N MET A 165 10.50 -0.93 -11.97
CA MET A 165 11.78 -1.59 -12.23
C MET A 165 11.63 -2.89 -13.02
N ASP A 166 10.74 -2.89 -14.02
CA ASP A 166 10.35 -4.05 -14.83
C ASP A 166 9.78 -5.23 -14.01
N LEU A 167 9.25 -4.98 -12.82
CA LEU A 167 8.41 -5.94 -12.11
C LEU A 167 7.00 -5.90 -12.70
N SER A 168 6.35 -7.05 -12.79
CA SER A 168 4.93 -7.08 -13.11
C SER A 168 4.12 -6.66 -11.88
N PHE A 169 3.30 -5.61 -11.99
CA PHE A 169 2.29 -5.31 -10.98
C PHE A 169 1.34 -6.49 -10.71
N TRP A 170 0.80 -7.08 -11.78
CA TRP A 170 -0.29 -8.05 -11.69
C TRP A 170 0.17 -9.43 -11.20
N ARG A 171 1.35 -9.86 -11.64
CA ARG A 171 1.87 -11.21 -11.38
C ARG A 171 3.40 -11.16 -11.22
N PRO A 172 3.91 -10.48 -10.17
CA PRO A 172 5.35 -10.48 -9.93
C PRO A 172 5.82 -11.90 -9.59
N ASP A 173 7.06 -12.23 -9.93
CA ASP A 173 7.73 -13.36 -9.29
C ASP A 173 8.00 -12.97 -7.83
N TRP A 174 7.32 -13.64 -6.90
CA TRP A 174 7.46 -13.40 -5.47
C TRP A 174 8.82 -13.80 -4.89
N ASN A 175 9.74 -14.33 -5.70
CA ASN A 175 11.14 -14.54 -5.35
C ASN A 175 12.08 -13.51 -5.98
N ASP A 176 11.57 -12.56 -6.77
CA ASP A 176 12.38 -11.53 -7.41
C ASP A 176 13.00 -10.60 -6.35
N HIS A 177 14.32 -10.50 -6.36
CA HIS A 177 15.06 -9.69 -5.40
C HIS A 177 14.76 -8.18 -5.50
N ARG A 178 14.28 -7.70 -6.65
CA ARG A 178 13.90 -6.30 -6.85
C ARG A 178 12.71 -5.89 -5.97
N LEU A 179 11.88 -6.82 -5.51
CA LEU A 179 10.74 -6.53 -4.62
C LEU A 179 11.15 -5.78 -3.34
N LYS A 180 12.38 -6.03 -2.83
CA LYS A 180 12.94 -5.33 -1.66
C LYS A 180 13.20 -3.84 -1.89
N HIS A 181 13.31 -3.43 -3.15
CA HIS A 181 13.54 -2.05 -3.57
C HIS A 181 12.31 -1.45 -4.26
N SER A 182 11.15 -2.13 -4.21
CA SER A 182 9.91 -1.66 -4.81
C SER A 182 9.64 -0.20 -4.47
N ARG A 183 9.04 0.56 -5.39
CA ARG A 183 8.56 1.93 -5.15
C ARG A 183 7.68 2.06 -3.90
N HIS A 184 7.01 0.99 -3.48
CA HIS A 184 6.20 0.96 -2.25
C HIS A 184 7.01 0.89 -0.95
N ILE A 185 8.31 0.58 -1.04
CA ILE A 185 9.27 0.56 0.08
C ILE A 185 10.22 1.75 -0.04
N ALA A 186 10.68 2.06 -1.25
CA ALA A 186 11.68 3.10 -1.50
C ALA A 186 11.20 4.50 -1.10
N PHE A 187 9.90 4.78 -1.31
CA PHE A 187 9.31 6.11 -1.13
C PHE A 187 8.25 6.12 -0.03
N ASN A 188 8.41 7.04 0.92
CA ASN A 188 7.46 7.32 1.99
C ASN A 188 6.74 8.64 1.70
N LEU A 189 5.51 8.58 1.21
CA LEU A 189 4.70 9.75 0.86
C LEU A 189 3.94 10.34 2.06
N THR A 190 3.93 9.67 3.21
CA THR A 190 3.41 10.25 4.47
C THR A 190 4.47 11.07 5.19
N ARG A 191 5.71 10.55 5.25
CA ARG A 191 6.88 11.18 5.88
C ARG A 191 8.04 11.19 4.90
N PRO A 192 8.13 12.15 3.96
CA PRO A 192 9.11 12.16 2.88
C PRO A 192 10.56 11.91 3.32
N ALA A 193 11.00 12.57 4.39
CA ALA A 193 12.35 12.43 4.93
C ALA A 193 12.68 11.02 5.48
N LYS A 194 11.67 10.16 5.69
CA LYS A 194 11.83 8.77 6.13
C LYS A 194 11.90 7.76 4.98
N SER A 195 11.88 8.22 3.73
CA SER A 195 12.03 7.35 2.56
C SER A 195 13.36 6.60 2.58
N LEU A 196 13.36 5.30 2.27
CA LEU A 196 14.59 4.52 2.23
C LEU A 196 15.57 5.02 1.18
N VAL A 197 15.09 5.58 0.07
CA VAL A 197 15.95 6.22 -0.95
C VAL A 197 16.77 7.39 -0.39
N LEU A 198 16.34 7.99 0.74
CA LEU A 198 17.05 9.05 1.45
C LEU A 198 17.86 8.51 2.63
N LEU A 199 17.25 7.64 3.45
CA LEU A 199 17.87 7.15 4.68
C LEU A 199 19.02 6.17 4.43
N ALA A 200 18.88 5.27 3.44
CA ALA A 200 19.89 4.27 3.15
C ALA A 200 21.27 4.87 2.74
N PRO A 201 21.32 5.84 1.80
CA PRO A 201 22.58 6.46 1.37
C PRO A 201 23.10 7.60 2.27
N LEU A 202 22.36 8.00 3.30
CA LEU A 202 22.75 9.09 4.21
C LEU A 202 23.65 8.59 5.34
N ALA A 203 24.68 9.37 5.68
CA ALA A 203 25.59 9.10 6.80
C ALA A 203 24.87 9.00 8.15
N LYS A 204 25.41 8.19 9.07
CA LYS A 204 24.79 7.97 10.41
C LYS A 204 24.74 9.26 11.23
N GLU A 205 25.77 10.09 11.11
CA GLU A 205 25.92 11.37 11.81
C GLU A 205 24.84 12.37 11.38
N ALA A 206 24.31 12.22 10.16
CA ALA A 206 23.18 12.99 9.64
C ALA A 206 21.82 12.31 9.87
N GLY A 207 21.77 11.22 10.65
CA GLY A 207 20.55 10.47 10.97
C GLY A 207 20.15 9.43 9.93
N GLY A 208 21.03 9.11 8.97
CA GLY A 208 20.83 8.04 8.00
C GLY A 208 21.22 6.66 8.51
N TYR A 209 20.97 5.64 7.68
CA TYR A 209 21.30 4.25 7.98
C TYR A 209 22.72 3.87 7.54
N SER A 210 23.33 4.63 6.63
CA SER A 210 24.67 4.37 6.07
C SER A 210 24.87 2.91 5.64
N VAL A 211 23.86 2.34 4.98
CA VAL A 211 23.89 0.93 4.51
C VAL A 211 24.64 0.78 3.19
N CYS A 212 24.85 1.88 2.44
CA CYS A 212 25.71 1.88 1.28
C CYS A 212 27.19 1.80 1.69
N THR A 213 28.00 1.00 1.00
CA THR A 213 29.44 0.82 1.28
C THR A 213 30.23 2.14 1.25
N ASN A 214 29.81 3.08 0.39
CA ASN A 214 30.27 4.48 0.37
C ASN A 214 29.03 5.37 0.33
N PRO A 215 28.51 5.86 1.48
CA PRO A 215 27.29 6.65 1.50
C PRO A 215 27.47 7.94 0.69
N PRO A 216 26.68 8.17 -0.39
CA PRO A 216 26.88 9.30 -1.29
C PRO A 216 26.42 10.64 -0.69
N PHE A 217 25.76 10.63 0.48
CA PHE A 217 25.28 11.84 1.15
C PHE A 217 25.85 11.94 2.57
N ALA A 218 26.74 12.91 2.78
CA ALA A 218 27.30 13.20 4.10
C ALA A 218 26.28 13.92 5.00
N THR A 219 25.42 14.77 4.43
CA THR A 219 24.42 15.56 5.16
C THR A 219 23.13 15.68 4.37
N THR A 220 22.05 16.09 5.03
CA THR A 220 20.78 16.41 4.37
C THR A 220 20.85 17.66 3.49
N ALA A 221 21.92 18.47 3.57
CA ALA A 221 22.11 19.64 2.71
C ALA A 221 22.68 19.29 1.33
N ASP A 222 23.08 18.03 1.09
CA ASP A 222 23.59 17.60 -0.23
C ASP A 222 22.54 17.82 -1.33
N ALA A 223 22.96 18.37 -2.48
CA ALA A 223 22.06 18.69 -3.57
C ALA A 223 21.34 17.45 -4.14
N GLY A 224 22.01 16.29 -4.16
CA GLY A 224 21.40 15.03 -4.56
C GLY A 224 20.39 14.52 -3.54
N TYR A 225 20.68 14.65 -2.24
CA TYR A 225 19.71 14.36 -1.18
C TYR A 225 18.45 15.24 -1.33
N GLN A 226 18.64 16.55 -1.55
CA GLN A 226 17.54 17.50 -1.72
C GLN A 226 16.71 17.22 -2.98
N ALA A 227 17.34 16.81 -4.09
CA ALA A 227 16.62 16.42 -5.30
C ALA A 227 15.75 15.17 -5.08
N LEU A 228 16.28 14.14 -4.40
CA LEU A 228 15.50 12.95 -4.03
C LEU A 228 14.34 13.32 -3.10
N LEU A 229 14.58 14.18 -2.10
CA LEU A 229 13.55 14.63 -1.18
C LEU A 229 12.45 15.41 -1.92
N ALA A 230 12.83 16.28 -2.86
CA ALA A 230 11.90 17.06 -3.66
C ALA A 230 10.95 16.16 -4.47
N MET A 231 11.45 15.08 -5.07
CA MET A 231 10.60 14.10 -5.78
C MET A 231 9.59 13.45 -4.85
N VAL A 232 10.02 12.99 -3.67
CA VAL A 232 9.12 12.35 -2.70
C VAL A 232 8.10 13.34 -2.16
N THR A 233 8.50 14.58 -1.87
CA THR A 233 7.57 15.65 -1.44
C THR A 233 6.59 16.03 -2.55
N ALA A 234 7.01 16.03 -3.82
CA ALA A 234 6.09 16.20 -4.95
C ALA A 234 5.05 15.06 -4.99
N GLY A 235 5.50 13.82 -4.74
CA GLY A 235 4.62 12.66 -4.58
C GLY A 235 3.61 12.82 -3.44
N GLN A 236 4.05 13.26 -2.26
CA GLN A 236 3.17 13.57 -1.13
C GLN A 236 2.09 14.59 -1.53
N ARG A 237 2.49 15.72 -2.12
CA ARG A 237 1.55 16.76 -2.59
C ARG A 237 0.55 16.22 -3.61
N ARG A 238 1.00 15.39 -4.55
CA ARG A 238 0.10 14.78 -5.55
C ARG A 238 -0.87 13.83 -4.88
N LEU A 239 -0.40 12.99 -3.95
CA LEU A 239 -1.24 12.07 -3.19
C LEU A 239 -2.29 12.83 -2.36
N ASP A 240 -1.92 13.98 -1.81
CA ASP A 240 -2.85 14.87 -1.12
C ASP A 240 -3.90 15.52 -2.02
N GLN A 241 -3.67 15.61 -3.32
CA GLN A 241 -4.65 16.10 -4.28
C GLN A 241 -5.58 14.99 -4.76
N ILE A 242 -5.02 13.84 -5.17
CA ILE A 242 -5.81 12.75 -5.76
C ILE A 242 -6.52 11.90 -4.71
N LYS A 243 -5.95 11.84 -3.49
CA LYS A 243 -6.35 11.04 -2.33
C LYS A 243 -6.47 9.53 -2.63
N ARG A 244 -5.92 8.69 -1.76
CA ARG A 244 -6.22 7.25 -1.77
C ARG A 244 -7.53 6.97 -1.03
N PHE A 245 -8.12 5.80 -1.27
CA PHE A 245 -9.35 5.37 -0.59
C PHE A 245 -9.28 5.43 0.94
N ASP A 246 -8.08 5.30 1.50
CA ASP A 246 -7.82 5.34 2.93
C ASP A 246 -7.39 6.73 3.45
N MET A 247 -7.49 7.76 2.61
CA MET A 247 -7.21 9.16 2.98
C MET A 247 -8.51 9.95 3.19
N PRO A 248 -8.56 10.86 4.18
CA PRO A 248 -9.69 11.76 4.37
C PRO A 248 -9.98 12.59 3.12
N GLY A 249 -11.28 12.66 2.77
CA GLY A 249 -11.75 13.40 1.59
C GLY A 249 -11.60 12.64 0.26
N PHE A 250 -11.23 11.36 0.28
CA PHE A 250 -11.26 10.52 -0.91
C PHE A 250 -12.63 10.54 -1.59
N ARG A 251 -12.59 10.58 -2.93
CA ARG A 251 -13.77 10.49 -3.77
C ARG A 251 -13.61 9.35 -4.77
N PRO A 252 -14.57 8.40 -4.83
CA PRO A 252 -14.56 7.35 -5.84
C PRO A 252 -14.59 7.91 -7.26
N PRO A 253 -14.01 7.19 -8.24
CA PRO A 253 -13.96 7.65 -9.61
C PRO A 253 -15.37 7.65 -10.23
N PHE A 254 -15.58 8.52 -11.23
CA PHE A 254 -16.88 8.68 -11.90
C PHE A 254 -17.56 7.36 -12.32
N PRO A 255 -16.86 6.35 -12.90
CA PRO A 255 -17.51 5.09 -13.26
C PRO A 255 -18.18 4.38 -12.08
N TYR A 256 -17.59 4.42 -10.88
CA TYR A 256 -18.20 3.84 -9.68
C TYR A 256 -19.50 4.57 -9.30
N LEU A 257 -19.46 5.91 -9.25
CA LEU A 257 -20.64 6.72 -8.91
C LEU A 257 -21.76 6.57 -9.94
N ARG A 258 -21.40 6.47 -11.23
CA ARG A 258 -22.35 6.18 -12.31
C ARG A 258 -23.06 4.85 -12.10
N GLU A 259 -22.32 3.79 -11.76
CA GLU A 259 -22.95 2.49 -11.49
C GLU A 259 -23.84 2.53 -10.24
N MET A 260 -23.40 3.19 -9.17
CA MET A 260 -24.25 3.36 -7.98
C MET A 260 -25.57 4.08 -8.30
N ALA A 261 -25.54 5.09 -9.16
CA ALA A 261 -26.75 5.75 -9.64
C ALA A 261 -27.61 4.83 -10.53
N ARG A 262 -26.98 4.07 -11.44
CA ARG A 262 -27.66 3.11 -12.32
C ARG A 262 -28.39 2.03 -11.54
N TYR A 263 -27.81 1.54 -10.45
CA TYR A 263 -28.41 0.53 -9.58
C TYR A 263 -29.42 1.12 -8.57
N GLY A 264 -29.68 2.43 -8.61
CA GLY A 264 -30.66 3.09 -7.74
C GLY A 264 -30.20 3.22 -6.28
N ILE A 265 -28.90 3.15 -6.01
CA ILE A 265 -28.33 3.33 -4.66
C ILE A 265 -28.23 4.81 -4.30
N ILE A 266 -28.05 5.66 -5.32
CA ILE A 266 -28.11 7.11 -5.25
C ILE A 266 -28.96 7.65 -6.40
N ASP A 267 -29.65 8.77 -6.18
CA ASP A 267 -30.58 9.31 -7.19
C ASP A 267 -29.87 9.84 -8.45
N LYS A 268 -28.68 10.42 -8.27
CA LYS A 268 -27.82 10.95 -9.33
C LYS A 268 -26.37 10.95 -8.88
N VAL A 269 -25.46 11.07 -9.84
CA VAL A 269 -24.03 11.27 -9.54
C VAL A 269 -23.87 12.58 -8.74
N PRO A 270 -23.27 12.54 -7.53
CA PRO A 270 -23.07 13.72 -6.71
C PRO A 270 -22.14 14.73 -7.40
N SER A 271 -22.24 16.00 -7.06
CA SER A 271 -21.28 17.01 -7.52
C SER A 271 -19.89 16.76 -6.92
N ASP A 272 -18.85 17.39 -7.48
CA ASP A 272 -17.46 17.18 -7.05
C ASP A 272 -17.19 17.61 -5.60
N THR A 273 -18.01 18.51 -5.05
CA THR A 273 -17.92 18.98 -3.66
C THR A 273 -18.71 18.14 -2.68
N ASP A 274 -19.61 17.28 -3.16
CA ASP A 274 -20.45 16.47 -2.27
C ASP A 274 -19.63 15.34 -1.64
N PRO A 275 -19.70 15.15 -0.31
CA PRO A 275 -19.01 14.05 0.35
C PRO A 275 -19.60 12.71 -0.10
N VAL A 276 -18.73 11.73 -0.30
CA VAL A 276 -19.13 10.36 -0.67
C VAL A 276 -18.45 9.38 0.27
N ASP A 277 -19.24 8.53 0.92
CA ASP A 277 -18.74 7.36 1.66
C ASP A 277 -18.87 6.11 0.78
N PRO A 278 -17.78 5.64 0.14
CA PRO A 278 -17.83 4.45 -0.71
C PRO A 278 -18.17 3.17 0.07
N TYR A 279 -17.86 3.12 1.37
CA TYR A 279 -18.21 1.96 2.18
C TYR A 279 -19.70 1.92 2.48
N ALA A 280 -20.35 3.08 2.70
CA ALA A 280 -21.80 3.16 2.84
C ALA A 280 -22.50 2.77 1.53
N LEU A 281 -22.00 3.26 0.39
CA LEU A 281 -22.55 2.92 -0.93
C LEU A 281 -22.42 1.44 -1.24
N ASP A 282 -21.25 0.83 -1.00
CA ASP A 282 -21.09 -0.62 -1.19
C ASP A 282 -22.03 -1.42 -0.29
N ARG A 283 -22.17 -1.04 1.00
CA ARG A 283 -23.12 -1.70 1.91
C ARG A 283 -24.56 -1.61 1.40
N ALA A 284 -24.99 -0.42 0.98
CA ALA A 284 -26.32 -0.20 0.44
C ALA A 284 -26.55 -1.00 -0.85
N TYR A 285 -25.57 -1.02 -1.75
CA TYR A 285 -25.60 -1.83 -2.97
C TYR A 285 -25.82 -3.32 -2.66
N TRP A 286 -25.02 -3.91 -1.77
CA TRP A 286 -25.16 -5.33 -1.42
C TRP A 286 -26.48 -5.63 -0.70
N GLN A 287 -26.95 -4.73 0.17
CA GLN A 287 -28.24 -4.85 0.86
C GLN A 287 -29.42 -4.83 -0.12
N ALA A 288 -29.36 -4.01 -1.16
CA ALA A 288 -30.40 -3.96 -2.20
C ALA A 288 -30.52 -5.28 -2.99
N GLN A 289 -29.49 -6.14 -2.95
CA GLN A 289 -29.51 -7.46 -3.57
C GLN A 289 -29.95 -8.58 -2.62
N TRP A 290 -30.22 -8.27 -1.36
CA TRP A 290 -30.67 -9.30 -0.41
C TRP A 290 -32.03 -9.84 -0.84
N TRP A 291 -32.15 -11.16 -0.77
CA TRP A 291 -33.43 -11.80 -0.97
C TRP A 291 -34.42 -11.31 0.08
N ALA A 292 -35.53 -10.74 -0.37
CA ALA A 292 -36.67 -10.47 0.48
C ALA A 292 -37.68 -11.62 0.32
N PRO A 293 -38.23 -12.16 1.42
CA PRO A 293 -39.33 -13.10 1.33
C PRO A 293 -40.50 -12.47 0.56
N TRP A 294 -41.08 -13.24 -0.35
CA TRP A 294 -42.32 -12.84 -1.03
C TRP A 294 -43.36 -12.45 0.04
N PRO A 295 -44.04 -11.30 -0.09
CA PRO A 295 -45.16 -10.97 0.76
C PRO A 295 -46.25 -12.05 0.61
N GLY A 296 -46.27 -13.05 1.50
CA GLY A 296 -47.27 -14.13 1.50
C GLY A 296 -46.83 -15.51 1.99
N THR A 297 -45.53 -15.82 2.11
CA THR A 297 -45.07 -17.21 2.38
C THR A 297 -44.77 -17.56 3.85
N LEU A 298 -44.90 -16.63 4.80
CA LEU A 298 -44.65 -16.89 6.23
C LEU A 298 -45.92 -16.88 7.11
N ALA A 299 -47.11 -16.80 6.53
CA ALA A 299 -48.37 -16.88 7.26
C ALA A 299 -48.99 -18.29 7.17
N SER A 300 -48.28 -19.32 7.63
CA SER A 300 -48.85 -20.58 8.16
C SER A 300 -47.77 -21.66 8.34
N ARG A 301 -47.24 -21.83 9.55
CA ARG A 301 -46.94 -23.13 10.17
C ARG A 301 -46.98 -22.97 11.68
#